data_AF-A0A1F8ACX4-F1
#
_entry.id   AF-A0A1F8ACX4-F1
#
_cell.length_a   1.000
_cell.length_b   1.000
_cell.length_c   1.000
_cell.angle_alpha   90.00
_cell.angle_beta   90.00
_cell.angle_gamma   90.00
#
_symmetry.space_group_name_H-M   'P 1'
#
loop_
_entity.id
_entity.type
_entity.pdbx_description
1 polymer ?
#
loop_
_entity_poly.entity_id
_entity_poly.type
_entity_poly.pdbx_seq_one_letter_code
_entity_poly.pdbx_strand_id
1 'polypeptide(L)'
;MAEPAKLRLCESRPRVFIVSDISNEPDDDESLVRYLLYSNEFDTRGIVACTSCWLRQKVSPESMERIVNAYAKVVDNLNAHVHPSNPYPSPEYLLSIIKSGPPVYGRAALAPGVPLSSGAELLVEQLKASEEPLWVISWGGANVLAQALQHIHQTCSATESAALRSRLRVYTISDQDDTGMWIRVTYPDIFYICSVHAWKEYGMAAWIGISGDALVPFDEGGPDVTKVKKEWLREHIQIGPLGQAYPTYSFIMEGDTPTFLYLIQNGLGSPEHPEWGSWGGRYALGDIGGASKHYADARDTVVGKDGKSHTSNQATIWRWRDHFQDDFAAPIASRACRGREVLLDASQSYDPDGDELTFTWFFYKEVTSAQQDIQWIVPDLQWDVVEDAQKPRGSVIRVKIPPPAECAVDLVNGQAVEKGQAFHLILQLQDNGVPRMTTYKRVILQTTNPELLGGTGKVFSTFTEVVESRGDI
;
A
#
# COMPACT_ATOMS: atom_id res chain seq x y z
N MET A 1 -0.69 17.01 -25.58
CA MET A 1 -1.85 17.21 -24.68
C MET A 1 -2.92 16.24 -25.10
N ALA A 2 -3.03 15.15 -24.34
CA ALA A 2 -4.11 14.20 -24.44
C ALA A 2 -5.50 14.85 -24.32
N GLU A 3 -6.53 14.21 -24.87
CA GLU A 3 -7.92 14.59 -24.58
C GLU A 3 -8.24 14.31 -23.11
N PRO A 4 -8.77 15.27 -22.31
CA PRO A 4 -8.97 15.06 -20.86
C PRO A 4 -9.86 13.85 -20.50
N ALA A 5 -10.78 13.45 -21.38
CA ALA A 5 -11.62 12.25 -21.22
C ALA A 5 -10.86 10.91 -21.35
N LYS A 6 -9.63 10.92 -21.89
CA LYS A 6 -8.72 9.76 -22.00
C LYS A 6 -7.77 9.63 -20.82
N LEU A 7 -7.62 10.67 -19.98
CA LEU A 7 -6.80 10.62 -18.76
C LEU A 7 -7.36 9.63 -17.72
N ARG A 8 -6.61 9.40 -16.63
CA ARG A 8 -6.96 8.42 -15.59
C ARG A 8 -8.26 8.74 -14.88
N LEU A 9 -9.28 7.89 -15.05
CA LEU A 9 -10.46 7.89 -14.18
C LEU A 9 -10.23 6.96 -12.99
N CYS A 10 -10.29 7.51 -11.77
CA CYS A 10 -10.41 6.71 -10.55
C CYS A 10 -11.89 6.52 -10.22
N GLU A 11 -12.46 5.37 -10.60
CA GLU A 11 -13.89 5.03 -10.40
C GLU A 11 -14.27 4.97 -8.91
N SER A 12 -13.31 4.64 -8.04
CA SER A 12 -13.42 4.74 -6.59
C SER A 12 -12.36 5.69 -6.05
N ARG A 13 -12.63 6.34 -4.91
CA ARG A 13 -11.66 7.16 -4.18
C ARG A 13 -11.66 6.70 -2.71
N PRO A 14 -10.65 5.94 -2.25
CA PRO A 14 -10.56 5.52 -0.85
C PRO A 14 -10.63 6.73 0.08
N ARG A 15 -11.43 6.64 1.14
CA ARG A 15 -11.53 7.73 2.13
C ARG A 15 -10.30 7.68 3.03
N VAL A 16 -9.55 8.77 3.12
CA VAL A 16 -8.27 8.82 3.85
C VAL A 16 -8.29 9.89 4.93
N PHE A 17 -7.78 9.55 6.11
CA PHE A 17 -7.63 10.43 7.26
C PHE A 17 -6.18 10.33 7.74
N ILE A 18 -5.44 11.44 7.67
CA ILE A 18 -4.01 11.48 7.99
C ILE A 18 -3.82 11.90 9.44
N VAL A 19 -2.98 11.16 10.18
CA VAL A 19 -2.55 11.49 11.55
C VAL A 19 -1.02 11.49 11.58
N SER A 20 -0.41 12.65 11.78
CA SER A 20 1.03 12.86 11.55
C SER A 20 1.63 13.78 12.60
N ASP A 21 2.82 13.47 13.12
CA ASP A 21 3.55 14.34 14.06
C ASP A 21 4.48 15.33 13.34
N ILE A 22 4.02 15.79 12.17
CA ILE A 22 4.66 16.73 11.26
C ILE A 22 5.53 17.81 11.94
N SER A 23 6.68 18.05 11.33
CA SER A 23 7.76 18.88 11.89
C SER A 23 8.45 18.31 13.13
N ASN A 24 8.25 17.02 13.44
CA ASN A 24 9.21 16.21 14.16
C ASN A 24 10.50 16.06 13.32
N GLU A 25 10.35 15.43 12.16
CA GLU A 25 11.40 15.18 11.17
C GLU A 25 10.93 15.66 9.77
N PRO A 26 11.82 15.76 8.76
CA PRO A 26 11.44 16.28 7.45
C PRO A 26 10.54 15.35 6.62
N ASP A 27 10.45 14.06 6.96
CA ASP A 27 9.80 13.01 6.18
C ASP A 27 8.26 13.06 6.23
N ASP A 28 7.64 13.54 7.32
CA ASP A 28 6.22 13.90 7.33
C ASP A 28 5.91 15.03 6.32
N ASP A 29 6.77 16.05 6.26
CA ASP A 29 6.66 17.20 5.35
C ASP A 29 6.83 16.72 3.89
N GLU A 30 7.82 15.85 3.61
CA GLU A 30 8.03 15.19 2.31
C GLU A 30 6.81 14.34 1.90
N SER A 31 6.32 13.48 2.82
CA SER A 31 5.20 12.56 2.59
C SER A 31 3.88 13.31 2.35
N LEU A 32 3.65 14.45 3.04
CA LEU A 32 2.47 15.28 2.80
C LEU A 32 2.53 15.99 1.44
N VAL A 33 3.69 16.52 1.05
CA VAL A 33 3.86 17.11 -0.29
C VAL A 33 3.56 16.09 -1.37
N ARG A 34 4.09 14.87 -1.24
CA ARG A 34 3.84 13.79 -2.20
C ARG A 34 2.38 13.33 -2.18
N TYR A 35 1.78 13.13 -1.00
CA TYR A 35 0.36 12.77 -0.88
C TYR A 35 -0.56 13.74 -1.65
N LEU A 36 -0.28 15.04 -1.61
CA LEU A 36 -1.08 16.04 -2.31
C LEU A 36 -1.05 15.86 -3.84
N LEU A 37 0.03 15.33 -4.41
CA LEU A 37 0.10 14.97 -5.84
C LEU A 37 -0.76 13.74 -6.20
N TYR A 38 -1.18 12.93 -5.24
CA TYR A 38 -2.12 11.81 -5.42
C TYR A 38 -3.53 12.09 -4.86
N SER A 39 -3.77 13.28 -4.31
CA SER A 39 -5.04 13.59 -3.61
C SER A 39 -6.28 13.62 -4.50
N ASN A 40 -6.11 13.59 -5.83
CA ASN A 40 -7.17 13.33 -6.81
C ASN A 40 -7.66 11.87 -6.82
N GLU A 41 -6.83 10.91 -6.41
CA GLU A 41 -7.19 9.49 -6.25
C GLU A 41 -7.90 9.18 -4.93
N PHE A 42 -7.76 10.06 -3.93
CA PHE A 42 -8.25 9.84 -2.58
C PHE A 42 -9.43 10.76 -2.26
N ASP A 43 -10.25 10.33 -1.31
CA ASP A 43 -11.29 11.15 -0.70
C ASP A 43 -10.78 11.59 0.68
N THR A 44 -9.96 12.65 0.71
CA THR A 44 -9.29 13.11 1.94
C THR A 44 -10.31 13.69 2.91
N ARG A 45 -10.46 13.06 4.09
CA ARG A 45 -11.45 13.40 5.13
C ARG A 45 -10.87 14.03 6.39
N GLY A 46 -9.55 14.04 6.55
CA GLY A 46 -8.89 14.77 7.63
C GLY A 46 -7.38 14.81 7.45
N ILE A 47 -6.76 15.90 7.90
CA ILE A 47 -5.30 16.04 7.98
C ILE A 47 -5.00 16.56 9.39
N VAL A 48 -4.45 15.71 10.26
CA VAL A 48 -4.42 16.01 11.70
C VAL A 48 -3.00 15.92 12.26
N ALA A 49 -2.51 17.04 12.78
CA ALA A 49 -1.25 17.09 13.49
C ALA A 49 -1.38 16.41 14.87
N CYS A 50 -0.56 15.41 15.16
CA CYS A 50 -0.55 14.63 16.40
C CYS A 50 0.81 14.72 17.13
N THR A 51 0.98 13.88 18.15
CA THR A 51 2.26 13.69 18.87
C THR A 51 2.74 12.26 18.69
N SER A 52 4.05 12.05 18.67
CA SER A 52 4.68 10.73 18.72
C SER A 52 5.63 10.59 19.91
N CYS A 53 6.37 9.49 19.96
CA CYS A 53 7.49 9.29 20.87
C CYS A 53 8.64 10.29 20.64
N TRP A 54 8.75 10.88 19.45
CA TRP A 54 9.77 11.85 19.05
C TRP A 54 9.26 13.28 19.29
N LEU A 55 8.05 13.62 18.86
CA LEU A 55 7.38 14.89 19.16
C LEU A 55 6.28 14.73 20.21
N ARG A 56 6.67 14.69 21.50
CA ARG A 56 5.80 14.22 22.62
C ARG A 56 4.77 15.21 23.19
N GLN A 57 4.89 16.50 22.88
CA GLN A 57 4.20 17.58 23.63
C GLN A 57 3.75 18.77 22.76
N LYS A 58 3.96 18.74 21.45
CA LYS A 58 3.54 19.78 20.50
C LYS A 58 2.85 19.10 19.31
N VAL A 59 1.87 19.79 18.74
CA VAL A 59 1.33 19.51 17.39
C VAL A 59 1.66 20.71 16.49
N SER A 60 1.78 20.50 15.18
CA SER A 60 2.22 21.54 14.22
C SER A 60 1.29 21.69 12.99
N PRO A 61 -0.03 21.95 13.16
CA PRO A 61 -0.95 22.15 12.04
C PRO A 61 -0.50 23.26 11.09
N GLU A 62 0.24 24.27 11.57
CA GLU A 62 0.80 25.35 10.77
C GLU A 62 1.76 24.86 9.67
N SER A 63 2.36 23.68 9.83
CA SER A 63 3.20 23.05 8.80
C SER A 63 2.36 22.38 7.70
N MET A 64 1.24 21.77 8.07
CA MET A 64 0.26 21.25 7.11
C MET A 64 -0.34 22.40 6.30
N GLU A 65 -0.69 23.51 6.97
CA GLU A 65 -1.19 24.72 6.31
C GLU A 65 -0.14 25.30 5.35
N ARG A 66 1.14 25.36 5.75
CA ARG A 66 2.25 25.81 4.86
C ARG A 66 2.32 24.99 3.58
N ILE A 67 2.24 23.66 3.68
CA ILE A 67 2.31 22.74 2.54
C ILE A 67 1.06 22.85 1.66
N VAL A 68 -0.15 22.91 2.23
CA VAL A 68 -1.39 23.11 1.46
C VAL A 68 -1.41 24.48 0.75
N ASN A 69 -0.86 25.53 1.36
CA ASN A 69 -0.67 26.84 0.71
C ASN A 69 0.41 26.84 -0.40
N ALA A 70 1.33 25.87 -0.39
CA ALA A 70 2.26 25.65 -1.51
C ALA A 70 1.55 24.92 -2.67
N TYR A 71 0.77 23.88 -2.34
CA TYR A 71 -0.10 23.15 -3.26
C TYR A 71 -1.14 24.05 -3.95
N ALA A 72 -1.70 25.03 -3.23
CA ALA A 72 -2.63 26.02 -3.78
C ALA A 72 -2.10 26.78 -5.01
N LYS A 73 -0.78 26.86 -5.17
CA LYS A 73 -0.11 27.55 -6.29
C LYS A 73 0.07 26.66 -7.53
N VAL A 74 -0.22 25.35 -7.42
CA VAL A 74 -0.03 24.36 -8.50
C VAL A 74 -1.29 23.56 -8.83
N VAL A 75 -2.32 23.56 -7.98
CA VAL A 75 -3.55 22.75 -8.14
C VAL A 75 -4.25 22.95 -9.50
N ASP A 76 -4.27 24.16 -10.04
CA ASP A 76 -4.85 24.44 -11.37
C ASP A 76 -4.06 23.75 -12.50
N ASN A 77 -2.72 23.70 -12.38
CA ASN A 77 -1.87 22.96 -13.30
C ASN A 77 -2.02 21.45 -13.12
N LEU A 78 -2.14 20.96 -11.88
CA LEU A 78 -2.40 19.54 -11.60
C LEU A 78 -3.75 19.09 -12.21
N ASN A 79 -4.79 19.92 -12.07
CA ASN A 79 -6.11 19.67 -12.67
C ASN A 79 -6.13 19.67 -14.20
N ALA A 80 -5.13 20.28 -14.87
CA ALA A 80 -4.98 20.17 -16.32
C ALA A 80 -4.45 18.79 -16.80
N HIS A 81 -3.90 17.98 -15.88
CA HIS A 81 -3.28 16.68 -16.17
C HIS A 81 -4.06 15.49 -15.60
N VAL A 82 -5.29 15.69 -15.10
CA VAL A 82 -6.15 14.60 -14.61
C VAL A 82 -7.53 14.62 -15.27
N HIS A 83 -8.21 13.47 -15.22
CA HIS A 83 -9.52 13.32 -15.83
C HIS A 83 -10.57 14.19 -15.09
N PRO A 84 -11.45 14.94 -15.80
CA PRO A 84 -12.34 15.93 -15.18
C PRO A 84 -13.31 15.41 -14.10
N SER A 85 -13.58 14.10 -14.05
CA SER A 85 -14.46 13.49 -13.02
C SER A 85 -13.76 13.13 -11.71
N ASN A 86 -12.43 13.23 -11.64
CA ASN A 86 -11.64 13.02 -10.44
C ASN A 86 -10.59 14.15 -10.31
N PRO A 87 -11.05 15.40 -10.13
CA PRO A 87 -10.16 16.53 -9.91
C PRO A 87 -9.51 16.44 -8.52
N TYR A 88 -8.41 17.17 -8.41
CA TYR A 88 -7.74 17.48 -7.16
C TYR A 88 -8.64 18.27 -6.20
N PRO A 89 -8.60 18.00 -4.88
CA PRO A 89 -9.38 18.73 -3.88
C PRO A 89 -8.96 20.20 -3.80
N SER A 90 -9.92 21.11 -3.55
CA SER A 90 -9.60 22.53 -3.46
C SER A 90 -8.72 22.83 -2.22
N PRO A 91 -7.81 23.82 -2.28
CA PRO A 91 -7.00 24.20 -1.13
C PRO A 91 -7.85 24.65 0.07
N GLU A 92 -8.96 25.34 -0.17
CA GLU A 92 -9.89 25.79 0.88
C GLU A 92 -10.52 24.60 1.60
N TYR A 93 -10.89 23.55 0.86
CA TYR A 93 -11.39 22.31 1.45
C TYR A 93 -10.31 21.63 2.31
N LEU A 94 -9.10 21.46 1.77
CA LEU A 94 -7.98 20.86 2.51
C LEU A 94 -7.65 21.63 3.79
N LEU A 95 -7.55 22.97 3.72
CA LEU A 95 -7.34 23.83 4.90
C LEU A 95 -8.48 23.66 5.92
N SER A 96 -9.74 23.53 5.46
CA SER A 96 -10.89 23.36 6.35
C SER A 96 -10.87 22.06 7.17
N ILE A 97 -10.22 21.01 6.65
CA ILE A 97 -10.08 19.70 7.32
C ILE A 97 -8.72 19.51 8.04
N ILE A 98 -7.85 20.53 8.05
CA ILE A 98 -6.70 20.56 8.95
C ILE A 98 -7.18 20.75 10.39
N LYS A 99 -6.73 19.89 11.30
CA LYS A 99 -7.09 19.92 12.72
C LYS A 99 -5.89 19.58 13.61
N SER A 100 -6.04 19.87 14.90
CA SER A 100 -5.08 19.46 15.94
C SER A 100 -5.60 18.26 16.72
N GLY A 101 -4.74 17.26 16.88
CA GLY A 101 -4.84 16.22 17.88
C GLY A 101 -4.51 16.73 19.29
N PRO A 102 -4.47 15.85 20.30
CA PRO A 102 -4.15 16.22 21.66
C PRO A 102 -2.62 16.42 21.81
N PRO A 103 -2.15 17.54 22.39
CA PRO A 103 -0.72 17.87 22.49
C PRO A 103 -0.02 17.12 23.64
N VAL A 104 -0.33 15.84 23.81
CA VAL A 104 0.21 14.97 24.85
C VAL A 104 0.46 13.56 24.32
N TYR A 105 1.64 13.03 24.63
CA TYR A 105 2.08 11.69 24.22
C TYR A 105 1.06 10.59 24.54
N GLY A 106 0.63 9.89 23.49
CA GLY A 106 -0.05 8.60 23.59
C GLY A 106 -1.27 8.61 24.52
N ARG A 107 -1.36 7.62 25.42
CA ARG A 107 -2.51 7.41 26.31
C ARG A 107 -2.71 8.52 27.34
N ALA A 108 -1.79 9.49 27.48
CA ALA A 108 -2.08 10.71 28.23
C ALA A 108 -3.29 11.46 27.65
N ALA A 109 -3.55 11.34 26.34
CA ALA A 109 -4.73 11.88 25.66
C ALA A 109 -6.07 11.28 26.13
N LEU A 110 -6.03 10.10 26.78
CA LEU A 110 -7.19 9.33 27.23
C LEU A 110 -7.49 9.51 28.73
N ALA A 111 -6.72 10.36 29.41
CA ALA A 111 -6.84 10.58 30.85
C ALA A 111 -8.10 11.41 31.20
N PRO A 112 -8.74 11.15 32.36
CA PRO A 112 -9.89 11.94 32.80
C PRO A 112 -9.57 13.44 32.87
N GLY A 113 -10.44 14.26 32.27
CA GLY A 113 -10.28 15.72 32.22
C GLY A 113 -9.47 16.26 31.04
N VAL A 114 -8.87 15.40 30.21
CA VAL A 114 -8.34 15.82 28.91
C VAL A 114 -9.51 15.99 27.92
N PRO A 115 -9.69 17.17 27.29
CA PRO A 115 -10.77 17.37 26.35
C PRO A 115 -10.56 16.56 25.06
N LEU A 116 -11.66 16.24 24.39
CA LEU A 116 -11.61 15.70 23.03
C LEU A 116 -10.94 16.74 22.12
N SER A 117 -9.98 16.29 21.32
CA SER A 117 -9.27 17.15 20.39
C SER A 117 -10.07 17.37 19.10
N SER A 118 -9.88 18.52 18.46
CA SER A 118 -10.55 18.87 17.19
C SER A 118 -10.33 17.84 16.06
N GLY A 119 -9.19 17.15 16.07
CA GLY A 119 -8.90 16.04 15.16
C GLY A 119 -9.66 14.77 15.50
N ALA A 120 -9.83 14.45 16.79
CA ALA A 120 -10.64 13.31 17.21
C ALA A 120 -12.14 13.57 16.98
N GLU A 121 -12.62 14.80 17.21
CA GLU A 121 -13.96 15.25 16.82
C GLU A 121 -14.23 15.04 15.33
N LEU A 122 -13.32 15.53 14.47
CA LEU A 122 -13.42 15.33 13.02
C LEU A 122 -13.42 13.84 12.65
N LEU A 123 -12.57 13.01 13.26
CA LEU A 123 -12.55 11.57 12.97
C LEU A 123 -13.89 10.90 13.33
N VAL A 124 -14.51 11.25 14.46
CA VAL A 124 -15.84 10.75 14.85
C VAL A 124 -16.92 11.24 13.88
N GLU A 125 -16.88 12.50 13.45
CA GLU A 125 -17.78 13.04 12.43
C GLU A 125 -17.68 12.26 11.12
N GLN A 126 -16.46 12.06 10.62
CA GLN A 126 -16.20 11.36 9.36
C GLN A 126 -16.59 9.88 9.41
N LEU A 127 -16.43 9.20 10.55
CA LEU A 127 -16.94 7.83 10.75
C LEU A 127 -18.47 7.75 10.73
N LYS A 128 -19.16 8.79 11.23
CA LYS A 128 -20.63 8.86 11.22
C LYS A 128 -21.19 9.28 9.86
N ALA A 129 -20.48 10.10 9.11
CA ALA A 129 -20.94 10.69 7.84
C ALA A 129 -21.11 9.69 6.67
N SER A 130 -20.49 8.51 6.73
CA SER A 130 -20.65 7.46 5.72
C SER A 130 -20.34 6.07 6.29
N GLU A 131 -20.94 5.04 5.71
CA GLU A 131 -20.68 3.63 6.02
C GLU A 131 -19.46 3.07 5.26
N GLU A 132 -18.99 3.81 4.24
CA GLU A 132 -17.83 3.46 3.43
C GLU A 132 -16.52 3.43 4.24
N PRO A 133 -15.56 2.56 3.87
CA PRO A 133 -14.24 2.43 4.49
C PRO A 133 -13.56 3.77 4.75
N LEU A 134 -13.03 3.97 5.98
CA LEU A 134 -12.16 5.09 6.31
C LEU A 134 -10.78 4.57 6.71
N TRP A 135 -9.78 4.90 5.89
CA TRP A 135 -8.38 4.62 6.13
C TRP A 135 -7.78 5.69 7.03
N VAL A 136 -7.38 5.31 8.24
CA VAL A 136 -6.59 6.16 9.14
C VAL A 136 -5.13 5.78 8.96
N ILE A 137 -4.38 6.64 8.27
CA ILE A 137 -2.94 6.47 8.08
C ILE A 137 -2.22 7.28 9.16
N SER A 138 -1.48 6.56 10.01
CA SER A 138 -0.78 7.14 11.18
C SER A 138 0.71 7.11 10.93
N TRP A 139 1.25 8.29 10.63
CA TRP A 139 2.66 8.56 10.38
C TRP A 139 3.36 8.67 11.74
N GLY A 140 2.78 9.45 12.64
CA GLY A 140 3.17 9.57 14.04
C GLY A 140 2.46 8.62 15.01
N GLY A 141 2.13 9.17 16.19
CA GLY A 141 1.35 8.44 17.20
C GLY A 141 -0.12 8.28 16.82
N ALA A 142 -0.76 7.23 17.34
CA ALA A 142 -2.18 6.92 17.09
C ALA A 142 -3.14 7.58 18.11
N ASN A 143 -2.66 8.52 18.94
CA ASN A 143 -3.45 9.13 20.02
C ASN A 143 -4.77 9.79 19.58
N VAL A 144 -4.85 10.35 18.37
CA VAL A 144 -6.09 10.90 17.79
C VAL A 144 -7.13 9.81 17.58
N LEU A 145 -6.73 8.69 16.96
CA LEU A 145 -7.58 7.52 16.75
C LEU A 145 -8.00 6.90 18.08
N ALA A 146 -7.07 6.78 19.04
CA ALA A 146 -7.35 6.26 20.36
C ALA A 146 -8.39 7.12 21.12
N GLN A 147 -8.28 8.45 21.03
CA GLN A 147 -9.20 9.38 21.68
C GLN A 147 -10.60 9.35 21.03
N ALA A 148 -10.67 9.26 19.69
CA ALA A 148 -11.93 9.06 18.97
C ALA A 148 -12.62 7.74 19.34
N LEU A 149 -11.85 6.64 19.43
CA LEU A 149 -12.36 5.33 19.83
C LEU A 149 -12.87 5.31 21.28
N GLN A 150 -12.13 5.94 22.21
CA GLN A 150 -12.55 6.10 23.60
C GLN A 150 -13.86 6.92 23.67
N HIS A 151 -13.94 8.04 22.95
CA HIS A 151 -15.14 8.88 22.91
C HIS A 151 -16.35 8.09 22.38
N ILE A 152 -16.23 7.44 21.22
CA ILE A 152 -17.29 6.60 20.65
C ILE A 152 -17.73 5.52 21.65
N HIS A 153 -16.79 4.86 22.34
CA HIS A 153 -17.12 3.84 23.35
C HIS A 153 -17.88 4.41 24.56
N GLN A 154 -17.64 5.67 24.93
CA GLN A 154 -18.31 6.35 26.05
C GLN A 154 -19.66 6.97 25.68
N THR A 155 -19.84 7.45 24.45
CA THR A 155 -21.03 8.22 24.05
C THR A 155 -22.04 7.44 23.20
N CYS A 156 -21.62 6.37 22.52
CA CYS A 156 -22.45 5.59 21.62
C CYS A 156 -22.89 4.26 22.26
N SER A 157 -23.95 3.65 21.73
CA SER A 157 -24.33 2.28 22.13
C SER A 157 -23.25 1.27 21.73
N ALA A 158 -23.20 0.10 22.37
CA ALA A 158 -22.23 -0.96 22.02
C ALA A 158 -22.34 -1.38 20.53
N THR A 159 -23.55 -1.47 20.00
CA THR A 159 -23.83 -1.78 18.59
C THR A 159 -23.36 -0.67 17.65
N GLU A 160 -23.66 0.59 17.96
CA GLU A 160 -23.21 1.76 17.18
C GLU A 160 -21.68 1.88 17.22
N SER A 161 -21.06 1.68 18.39
CA SER A 161 -19.60 1.65 18.54
C SER A 161 -18.97 0.56 17.66
N ALA A 162 -19.53 -0.65 17.65
CA ALA A 162 -19.07 -1.72 16.76
C ALA A 162 -19.25 -1.39 15.27
N ALA A 163 -20.41 -0.84 14.89
CA ALA A 163 -20.70 -0.43 13.50
C ALA A 163 -19.86 0.75 13.00
N LEU A 164 -19.36 1.62 13.90
CA LEU A 164 -18.39 2.66 13.57
C LEU A 164 -16.98 2.08 13.48
N ARG A 165 -16.57 1.20 14.40
CA ARG A 165 -15.25 0.53 14.34
C ARG A 165 -15.07 -0.34 13.10
N SER A 166 -16.12 -1.03 12.63
CA SER A 166 -16.05 -1.87 11.43
C SER A 166 -15.80 -1.08 10.13
N ARG A 167 -15.88 0.26 10.17
CA ARG A 167 -15.55 1.15 9.04
C ARG A 167 -14.05 1.47 8.98
N LEU A 168 -13.33 1.36 10.11
CA LEU A 168 -11.91 1.69 10.21
C LEU A 168 -11.02 0.66 9.54
N ARG A 169 -10.10 1.16 8.71
CA ARG A 169 -8.86 0.48 8.33
C ARG A 169 -7.73 1.36 8.82
N VAL A 170 -6.74 0.78 9.47
CA VAL A 170 -5.62 1.52 10.07
C VAL A 170 -4.33 1.03 9.45
N TYR A 171 -3.42 1.94 9.11
CA TYR A 171 -2.05 1.60 8.77
C TYR A 171 -1.15 2.55 9.56
N THR A 172 -0.33 1.99 10.47
CA THR A 172 0.65 2.76 11.25
C THR A 172 2.09 2.46 10.85
N ILE A 173 2.94 3.47 10.93
CA ILE A 173 4.40 3.33 10.85
C ILE A 173 4.92 2.92 12.23
N SER A 174 5.02 1.60 12.45
CA SER A 174 5.60 0.97 13.66
C SER A 174 5.04 1.44 15.03
N ASP A 175 3.80 1.92 15.08
CA ASP A 175 3.13 2.47 16.28
C ASP A 175 3.99 3.44 17.11
N GLN A 176 4.05 4.72 16.71
CA GLN A 176 4.97 5.66 17.35
C GLN A 176 4.54 6.16 18.76
N ASP A 177 3.56 5.54 19.42
CA ASP A 177 3.19 5.83 20.81
C ASP A 177 2.59 4.61 21.56
N ASP A 178 2.25 4.77 22.85
CA ASP A 178 1.67 3.68 23.65
C ASP A 178 0.17 3.43 23.41
N THR A 179 -0.42 4.03 22.37
CA THR A 179 -1.83 3.82 21.99
C THR A 179 -2.02 2.77 20.90
N GLY A 180 -1.06 2.56 20.00
CA GLY A 180 -1.20 1.56 18.93
C GLY A 180 -1.44 0.13 19.47
N MET A 181 -0.61 -0.30 20.42
CA MET A 181 -0.81 -1.55 21.16
C MET A 181 -2.14 -1.56 21.94
N TRP A 182 -2.52 -0.44 22.56
CA TRP A 182 -3.78 -0.34 23.30
C TRP A 182 -5.00 -0.50 22.38
N ILE A 183 -4.97 0.08 21.17
CA ILE A 183 -6.01 -0.08 20.15
C ILE A 183 -6.10 -1.55 19.74
N ARG A 184 -4.98 -2.19 19.35
CA ARG A 184 -4.97 -3.60 18.92
C ARG A 184 -5.47 -4.57 19.98
N VAL A 185 -5.24 -4.30 21.27
CA VAL A 185 -5.72 -5.13 22.39
C VAL A 185 -7.18 -4.83 22.76
N THR A 186 -7.61 -3.56 22.70
CA THR A 186 -8.95 -3.14 23.14
C THR A 186 -10.01 -3.31 22.06
N TYR A 187 -9.62 -3.17 20.79
CA TYR A 187 -10.48 -3.22 19.61
C TYR A 187 -9.85 -4.11 18.52
N PRO A 188 -9.63 -5.40 18.81
CA PRO A 188 -8.95 -6.32 17.89
C PRO A 188 -9.77 -6.64 16.62
N ASP A 189 -11.02 -6.19 16.57
CA ASP A 189 -11.93 -6.28 15.43
C ASP A 189 -11.64 -5.26 14.31
N ILE A 190 -10.83 -4.23 14.60
CA ILE A 190 -10.35 -3.22 13.64
C ILE A 190 -9.30 -3.84 12.71
N PHE A 191 -9.46 -3.63 11.41
CA PHE A 191 -8.45 -3.95 10.41
C PHE A 191 -7.21 -3.05 10.62
N TYR A 192 -6.06 -3.64 10.93
CA TYR A 192 -4.88 -2.88 11.39
C TYR A 192 -3.60 -3.41 10.73
N ILE A 193 -2.95 -2.62 9.87
CA ILE A 193 -1.62 -2.88 9.31
C ILE A 193 -0.58 -2.19 10.19
N CYS A 194 0.42 -2.93 10.66
CA CYS A 194 1.54 -2.38 11.42
C CYS A 194 2.74 -3.34 11.46
N SER A 195 3.93 -2.82 11.17
CA SER A 195 5.19 -3.51 11.42
C SER A 195 5.46 -3.59 12.93
N VAL A 196 5.44 -4.80 13.49
CA VAL A 196 5.71 -5.03 14.92
C VAL A 196 7.08 -5.69 15.08
N HIS A 197 7.95 -4.99 15.81
CA HIS A 197 9.32 -5.38 16.14
C HIS A 197 9.67 -4.90 17.55
N ALA A 198 10.86 -5.21 18.05
CA ALA A 198 11.33 -4.63 19.31
C ALA A 198 11.44 -3.10 19.14
N TRP A 199 11.10 -2.33 20.19
CA TRP A 199 10.94 -0.89 20.06
C TRP A 199 12.23 -0.20 19.58
N LYS A 200 12.11 0.61 18.50
CA LYS A 200 13.21 1.24 17.72
C LYS A 200 14.08 0.33 16.85
N GLU A 201 13.84 -0.98 16.79
CA GLU A 201 14.44 -1.87 15.77
C GLU A 201 13.78 -1.69 14.39
N TYR A 202 13.69 -0.44 13.89
CA TYR A 202 12.98 -0.12 12.64
C TYR A 202 13.56 -0.82 11.42
N GLY A 203 14.83 -1.23 11.45
CA GLY A 203 15.43 -2.10 10.43
C GLY A 203 14.68 -3.41 10.20
N MET A 204 13.83 -3.84 11.13
CA MET A 204 12.96 -5.00 10.98
C MET A 204 11.61 -4.69 10.33
N ALA A 205 11.32 -3.43 9.96
CA ALA A 205 10.02 -3.01 9.42
C ALA A 205 10.02 -2.91 7.89
N ALA A 206 8.87 -3.20 7.27
CA ALA A 206 8.71 -3.18 5.82
C ALA A 206 8.85 -1.76 5.23
N TRP A 207 8.30 -0.75 5.91
CA TRP A 207 8.27 0.65 5.44
C TRP A 207 9.65 1.23 5.17
N ILE A 208 10.69 0.79 5.90
CA ILE A 208 12.10 1.13 5.69
C ILE A 208 12.57 0.81 4.24
N GLY A 209 11.90 -0.10 3.53
CA GLY A 209 12.14 -0.34 2.10
C GLY A 209 11.90 0.87 1.17
N ILE A 210 11.27 1.96 1.64
CA ILE A 210 11.12 3.20 0.86
C ILE A 210 12.49 3.77 0.45
N SER A 211 13.42 3.94 1.40
CA SER A 211 14.73 4.59 1.20
C SER A 211 15.77 4.31 2.30
N GLY A 212 15.46 3.48 3.30
CA GLY A 212 16.24 3.35 4.53
C GLY A 212 17.54 2.53 4.43
N ASP A 213 17.82 1.91 3.28
CA ASP A 213 19.04 1.15 2.96
C ASP A 213 20.32 1.98 3.05
N ALA A 214 20.20 3.32 2.98
CA ALA A 214 21.31 4.24 3.24
C ALA A 214 21.65 4.42 4.74
N LEU A 215 20.76 4.03 5.65
CA LEU A 215 20.87 4.24 7.11
C LEU A 215 20.95 2.92 7.89
N VAL A 216 20.21 1.90 7.44
CA VAL A 216 20.16 0.58 8.07
C VAL A 216 20.42 -0.49 7.00
N PRO A 217 21.41 -1.39 7.19
CA PRO A 217 21.75 -2.37 6.16
C PRO A 217 20.70 -3.48 6.08
N PHE A 218 20.04 -3.58 4.91
CA PHE A 218 19.26 -4.73 4.46
C PHE A 218 19.49 -4.90 2.95
N ASP A 219 19.35 -6.13 2.44
CA ASP A 219 19.41 -6.48 1.01
C ASP A 219 20.58 -5.82 0.25
N GLU A 220 21.80 -5.85 0.81
CA GLU A 220 22.93 -5.05 0.32
C GLU A 220 23.24 -5.31 -1.16
N GLY A 221 23.14 -4.24 -1.99
CA GLY A 221 23.29 -4.30 -3.45
C GLY A 221 22.01 -4.63 -4.23
N GLY A 222 20.92 -4.99 -3.54
CA GLY A 222 19.63 -5.30 -4.14
C GLY A 222 18.83 -4.07 -4.61
N PRO A 223 18.46 -3.15 -3.70
CA PRO A 223 17.72 -1.93 -4.04
C PRO A 223 18.52 -0.96 -4.94
N ASP A 224 17.85 -0.23 -5.82
CA ASP A 224 18.46 0.93 -6.49
C ASP A 224 18.33 2.17 -5.60
N VAL A 225 19.47 2.73 -5.20
CA VAL A 225 19.54 3.97 -4.39
C VAL A 225 19.52 5.25 -5.22
N THR A 226 19.58 5.19 -6.55
CA THR A 226 19.81 6.40 -7.38
C THR A 226 18.69 7.44 -7.25
N LYS A 227 17.43 7.02 -7.35
CA LYS A 227 16.24 7.90 -7.28
C LYS A 227 15.79 8.26 -5.85
N VAL A 228 16.60 7.94 -4.83
CA VAL A 228 16.32 8.33 -3.41
C VAL A 228 17.41 9.22 -2.82
N LYS A 229 18.37 9.66 -3.64
CA LYS A 229 19.45 10.57 -3.25
C LYS A 229 18.99 12.03 -3.26
N LYS A 230 19.62 12.82 -2.37
CA LYS A 230 19.44 14.28 -2.26
C LYS A 230 19.67 15.02 -3.58
N GLU A 231 20.57 14.53 -4.42
CA GLU A 231 20.84 15.10 -5.74
C GLU A 231 19.65 14.89 -6.68
N TRP A 232 19.13 13.66 -6.76
CA TRP A 232 17.98 13.34 -7.61
C TRP A 232 16.72 14.08 -7.15
N LEU A 233 16.44 14.09 -5.84
CA LEU A 233 15.32 14.85 -5.26
C LEU A 233 15.42 16.35 -5.59
N ARG A 234 16.61 16.95 -5.50
CA ARG A 234 16.83 18.36 -5.86
C ARG A 234 16.58 18.64 -7.33
N GLU A 235 16.95 17.70 -8.21
CA GLU A 235 16.86 17.84 -9.67
C GLU A 235 15.48 17.52 -10.24
N HIS A 236 14.64 16.74 -9.54
CA HIS A 236 13.36 16.23 -10.06
C HIS A 236 12.14 16.61 -9.19
N ILE A 237 12.31 16.72 -7.86
CA ILE A 237 11.20 16.87 -6.90
C ILE A 237 11.14 18.27 -6.27
N GLN A 238 12.27 18.83 -5.83
CA GLN A 238 12.34 20.11 -5.11
C GLN A 238 12.22 21.34 -6.04
N ILE A 239 11.34 21.25 -7.04
CA ILE A 239 11.16 22.24 -8.11
C ILE A 239 9.83 23.00 -7.94
N GLY A 240 9.84 24.29 -8.25
CA GLY A 240 8.63 25.11 -8.28
C GLY A 240 7.99 25.33 -6.89
N PRO A 241 6.75 25.84 -6.84
CA PRO A 241 6.16 26.30 -5.58
C PRO A 241 5.89 25.20 -4.56
N LEU A 242 5.51 24.00 -5.01
CA LEU A 242 5.24 22.85 -4.13
C LEU A 242 6.53 22.09 -3.79
N GLY A 243 7.46 21.92 -4.73
CA GLY A 243 8.78 21.33 -4.44
C GLY A 243 9.62 22.16 -3.47
N GLN A 244 9.42 23.48 -3.39
CA GLN A 244 10.00 24.32 -2.32
C GLN A 244 9.47 24.01 -0.91
N ALA A 245 8.33 23.32 -0.80
CA ALA A 245 7.81 22.84 0.47
C ALA A 245 8.25 21.39 0.80
N TYR A 246 8.92 20.70 -0.15
CA TYR A 246 9.54 19.40 0.07
C TYR A 246 10.96 19.62 0.65
N PRO A 247 11.19 19.35 1.94
CA PRO A 247 12.49 19.59 2.57
C PRO A 247 13.54 18.57 2.08
N THR A 248 14.74 18.61 2.65
CA THR A 248 15.74 17.58 2.42
C THR A 248 15.85 16.71 3.66
N TYR A 249 15.55 15.42 3.53
CA TYR A 249 15.59 14.44 4.61
C TYR A 249 16.84 14.49 5.50
N SER A 250 16.62 14.27 6.80
CA SER A 250 17.67 14.15 7.81
C SER A 250 18.23 12.73 7.91
N PHE A 251 17.37 11.72 7.84
CA PHE A 251 17.70 10.32 8.09
C PHE A 251 17.41 9.46 6.85
N ILE A 252 16.14 9.18 6.60
CA ILE A 252 15.62 8.55 5.38
C ILE A 252 14.62 9.50 4.74
N MET A 253 14.33 9.30 3.45
CA MET A 253 13.31 10.05 2.73
C MET A 253 11.94 9.34 2.84
N GLU A 254 10.91 10.11 3.15
CA GLU A 254 9.49 9.71 3.18
C GLU A 254 9.17 8.38 3.91
N GLY A 255 9.53 8.26 5.20
CA GLY A 255 9.23 7.07 6.00
C GLY A 255 7.76 6.64 6.00
N ASP A 256 6.84 7.60 5.89
CA ASP A 256 5.40 7.38 6.03
C ASP A 256 4.64 7.20 4.72
N THR A 257 5.23 7.62 3.60
CA THR A 257 4.65 7.49 2.25
C THR A 257 4.11 6.08 1.93
N PRO A 258 4.74 4.95 2.36
CA PRO A 258 4.16 3.62 2.19
C PRO A 258 2.68 3.48 2.59
N THR A 259 2.23 4.23 3.60
CA THR A 259 0.83 4.19 4.07
C THR A 259 -0.19 4.60 3.00
N PHE A 260 0.15 5.54 2.10
CA PHE A 260 -0.74 5.95 1.00
C PHE A 260 -0.35 5.33 -0.35
N LEU A 261 0.92 4.96 -0.58
CA LEU A 261 1.30 4.14 -1.74
C LEU A 261 0.57 2.78 -1.73
N TYR A 262 0.21 2.28 -0.54
CA TYR A 262 -0.65 1.12 -0.36
C TYR A 262 -2.05 1.28 -0.98
N LEU A 263 -2.55 2.51 -1.06
CA LEU A 263 -3.90 2.86 -1.51
C LEU A 263 -3.97 3.30 -2.98
N ILE A 264 -2.83 3.52 -3.65
CA ILE A 264 -2.79 3.95 -5.06
C ILE A 264 -3.39 2.87 -5.96
N GLN A 265 -4.35 3.26 -6.80
CA GLN A 265 -5.12 2.34 -7.63
C GLN A 265 -4.44 2.01 -8.97
N ASN A 266 -3.13 1.76 -8.95
CA ASN A 266 -2.30 1.44 -10.13
C ASN A 266 -2.51 0.01 -10.68
N GLY A 267 -3.51 -0.71 -10.18
CA GLY A 267 -3.85 -2.08 -10.59
C GLY A 267 -2.93 -3.18 -10.04
N LEU A 268 -1.94 -2.84 -9.22
CA LEU A 268 -1.09 -3.80 -8.52
C LEU A 268 -1.77 -4.36 -7.26
N GLY A 269 -2.21 -3.51 -6.34
CA GLY A 269 -2.75 -3.92 -5.03
C GLY A 269 -4.28 -3.95 -4.94
N SER A 270 -4.79 -4.23 -3.74
CA SER A 270 -6.18 -3.98 -3.34
C SER A 270 -6.21 -3.64 -1.85
N PRO A 271 -6.76 -2.47 -1.43
CA PRO A 271 -6.67 -2.03 -0.03
C PRO A 271 -7.23 -3.01 1.00
N GLU A 272 -8.30 -3.74 0.68
CA GLU A 272 -8.92 -4.72 1.57
C GLU A 272 -8.18 -6.08 1.61
N HIS A 273 -7.07 -6.22 0.87
CA HIS A 273 -6.26 -7.43 0.77
C HIS A 273 -4.76 -7.14 0.99
N PRO A 274 -4.30 -6.96 2.24
CA PRO A 274 -2.88 -6.68 2.52
C PRO A 274 -1.93 -7.77 2.03
N GLU A 275 -2.42 -9.01 1.94
CA GLU A 275 -1.66 -10.18 1.50
C GLU A 275 -1.35 -10.16 0.01
N TRP A 276 -1.97 -9.26 -0.76
CA TRP A 276 -1.75 -9.13 -2.20
C TRP A 276 -0.51 -8.31 -2.54
N GLY A 277 -0.04 -7.44 -1.65
CA GLY A 277 1.08 -6.55 -1.91
C GLY A 277 0.74 -5.39 -2.86
N SER A 278 1.41 -4.27 -2.61
CA SER A 278 1.19 -2.96 -3.24
C SER A 278 2.53 -2.20 -3.30
N TRP A 279 2.53 -0.95 -3.79
CA TRP A 279 3.70 -0.07 -3.62
C TRP A 279 3.99 0.27 -2.16
N GLY A 280 2.98 0.25 -1.29
CA GLY A 280 3.11 0.39 0.16
C GLY A 280 3.37 -0.92 0.91
N GLY A 281 3.90 -1.95 0.25
CA GLY A 281 4.30 -3.20 0.87
C GLY A 281 3.23 -4.28 0.88
N ARG A 282 3.52 -5.38 1.59
CA ARG A 282 2.68 -6.58 1.71
C ARG A 282 2.66 -7.09 3.15
N TYR A 283 1.47 -7.47 3.61
CA TYR A 283 1.22 -7.85 5.01
C TYR A 283 0.34 -9.09 5.09
N ALA A 284 0.58 -9.97 6.05
CA ALA A 284 -0.23 -11.15 6.31
C ALA A 284 -0.88 -11.06 7.69
N LEU A 285 -2.04 -11.70 7.86
CA LEU A 285 -2.72 -11.76 9.16
C LEU A 285 -1.81 -12.44 10.19
N GLY A 286 -1.45 -11.72 11.27
CA GLY A 286 -0.51 -12.19 12.28
C GLY A 286 -1.09 -13.26 13.22
N ASP A 287 -2.42 -13.31 13.35
CA ASP A 287 -3.14 -14.28 14.19
C ASP A 287 -4.03 -15.20 13.35
N ILE A 288 -3.59 -16.45 13.19
CA ILE A 288 -4.35 -17.52 12.51
C ILE A 288 -5.66 -17.88 13.23
N GLY A 289 -5.77 -17.59 14.54
CA GLY A 289 -6.99 -17.79 15.31
C GLY A 289 -8.09 -16.76 15.03
N GLY A 290 -7.76 -15.66 14.32
CA GLY A 290 -8.72 -14.60 13.99
C GLY A 290 -9.23 -13.80 15.20
N ALA A 291 -8.57 -13.91 16.37
CA ALA A 291 -8.88 -13.12 17.55
C ALA A 291 -8.38 -11.67 17.40
N SER A 292 -7.42 -11.39 16.52
CA SER A 292 -7.00 -10.06 16.10
C SER A 292 -6.90 -9.91 14.58
N LYS A 293 -7.40 -8.80 14.02
CA LYS A 293 -7.19 -8.41 12.62
C LYS A 293 -5.95 -7.54 12.40
N HIS A 294 -4.87 -7.86 13.13
CA HIS A 294 -3.56 -7.26 12.92
C HIS A 294 -2.84 -7.97 11.76
N TYR A 295 -2.50 -7.20 10.74
CA TYR A 295 -1.67 -7.60 9.61
C TYR A 295 -0.23 -7.14 9.86
N ALA A 296 0.68 -8.10 9.90
CA ALA A 296 2.12 -7.92 10.10
C ALA A 296 2.89 -8.16 8.81
N ASP A 297 4.14 -7.71 8.76
CA ASP A 297 5.00 -7.74 7.58
C ASP A 297 5.12 -9.14 6.95
N ALA A 298 4.86 -9.22 5.64
CA ALA A 298 5.20 -10.38 4.83
C ALA A 298 6.58 -10.18 4.16
N ARG A 299 7.16 -11.23 3.57
CA ARG A 299 8.47 -11.18 2.90
C ARG A 299 8.39 -11.60 1.43
N ASP A 300 8.98 -10.82 0.55
CA ASP A 300 9.09 -11.13 -0.88
C ASP A 300 10.49 -11.62 -1.22
N THR A 301 10.62 -12.33 -2.34
CA THR A 301 11.92 -12.79 -2.87
C THR A 301 12.15 -12.14 -4.23
N VAL A 302 13.11 -11.22 -4.31
CA VAL A 302 13.27 -10.30 -5.44
C VAL A 302 14.70 -10.37 -5.95
N VAL A 303 14.86 -10.45 -7.28
CA VAL A 303 16.17 -10.29 -7.92
C VAL A 303 16.54 -8.81 -7.92
N GLY A 304 17.61 -8.47 -7.22
CA GLY A 304 18.10 -7.10 -7.06
C GLY A 304 18.94 -6.61 -8.23
N LYS A 305 19.36 -5.34 -8.15
CA LYS A 305 20.22 -4.67 -9.13
C LYS A 305 21.59 -5.34 -9.30
N ASP A 306 22.09 -5.99 -8.25
CA ASP A 306 23.30 -6.81 -8.29
C ASP A 306 23.11 -8.19 -8.96
N GLY A 307 21.89 -8.50 -9.43
CA GLY A 307 21.54 -9.78 -10.06
C GLY A 307 21.39 -10.94 -9.08
N LYS A 308 21.42 -10.70 -7.76
CA LYS A 308 21.21 -11.74 -6.74
C LYS A 308 19.77 -11.74 -6.24
N SER A 309 19.36 -12.86 -5.65
CA SER A 309 18.07 -12.99 -4.96
C SER A 309 18.17 -12.48 -3.54
N HIS A 310 17.26 -11.59 -3.14
CA HIS A 310 17.13 -11.02 -1.79
C HIS A 310 15.75 -11.35 -1.23
N THR A 311 15.65 -11.75 0.04
CA THR A 311 14.38 -12.18 0.67
C THR A 311 14.13 -11.47 1.99
N SER A 312 13.27 -10.45 1.96
CA SER A 312 13.02 -9.57 3.11
C SER A 312 11.61 -8.98 3.07
N ASN A 313 11.20 -8.31 4.16
CA ASN A 313 9.96 -7.53 4.20
C ASN A 313 10.11 -6.15 3.53
N GLN A 314 11.31 -5.58 3.53
CA GLN A 314 11.62 -4.35 2.80
C GLN A 314 11.51 -4.55 1.29
N ALA A 315 11.80 -5.77 0.80
CA ALA A 315 11.66 -6.16 -0.61
C ALA A 315 10.21 -6.07 -1.11
N THR A 316 9.21 -6.11 -0.23
CA THR A 316 7.80 -5.86 -0.60
C THR A 316 7.57 -4.42 -1.08
N ILE A 317 8.46 -3.48 -0.75
CA ILE A 317 8.42 -2.07 -1.13
C ILE A 317 9.52 -1.73 -2.14
N TRP A 318 10.79 -2.00 -1.84
CA TRP A 318 11.90 -1.48 -2.68
C TRP A 318 11.89 -2.04 -4.09
N ARG A 319 11.28 -3.22 -4.33
CA ARG A 319 11.06 -3.79 -5.66
C ARG A 319 10.24 -2.88 -6.60
N TRP A 320 9.49 -1.93 -6.05
CA TRP A 320 8.67 -0.97 -6.78
C TRP A 320 9.28 0.43 -6.84
N ARG A 321 10.44 0.64 -6.21
CA ARG A 321 11.03 1.97 -5.98
C ARG A 321 11.25 2.76 -7.26
N ASP A 322 11.76 2.10 -8.29
CA ASP A 322 12.02 2.76 -9.58
C ASP A 322 10.72 3.34 -10.17
N HIS A 323 9.66 2.52 -10.17
CA HIS A 323 8.34 2.87 -10.70
C HIS A 323 7.65 3.98 -9.92
N PHE A 324 7.64 3.91 -8.58
CA PHE A 324 6.99 4.96 -7.79
C PHE A 324 7.78 6.26 -7.76
N GLN A 325 9.11 6.23 -7.94
CA GLN A 325 9.91 7.46 -8.07
C GLN A 325 9.74 8.10 -9.45
N ASP A 326 9.65 7.32 -10.52
CA ASP A 326 9.31 7.88 -11.84
C ASP A 326 7.92 8.52 -11.83
N ASP A 327 6.92 7.83 -11.26
CA ASP A 327 5.55 8.34 -11.11
C ASP A 327 5.47 9.61 -10.22
N PHE A 328 6.38 9.79 -9.26
CA PHE A 328 6.49 11.02 -8.46
C PHE A 328 7.19 12.16 -9.22
N ALA A 329 8.17 11.85 -10.07
CA ALA A 329 8.84 12.84 -10.93
C ALA A 329 8.01 13.22 -12.17
N ALA A 330 6.90 12.53 -12.44
CA ALA A 330 6.15 12.64 -13.67
C ALA A 330 4.99 13.66 -13.64
N PRO A 331 4.68 14.28 -14.79
CA PRO A 331 3.31 14.65 -15.16
C PRO A 331 2.48 13.38 -15.42
N ILE A 332 1.28 13.27 -14.85
CA ILE A 332 0.54 12.00 -14.62
C ILE A 332 -0.23 11.43 -15.85
N ALA A 333 -0.14 10.11 -16.11
CA ALA A 333 -0.86 9.34 -17.17
C ALA A 333 -1.09 7.82 -16.82
N SER A 334 -2.03 7.08 -17.49
CA SER A 334 -2.38 5.63 -17.15
C SER A 334 -3.38 4.89 -18.10
N ARG A 335 -3.57 3.53 -18.01
CA ARG A 335 -4.85 2.70 -18.10
C ARG A 335 -4.71 1.12 -18.10
N ALA A 336 -5.79 0.30 -18.33
CA ALA A 336 -5.86 -1.21 -18.10
C ALA A 336 -7.00 -2.09 -18.79
N CYS A 337 -6.93 -3.47 -18.72
CA CYS A 337 -7.97 -4.59 -18.86
C CYS A 337 -8.09 -5.46 -20.19
N ARG A 338 -8.78 -6.66 -20.34
CA ARG A 338 -8.94 -8.01 -19.61
C ARG A 338 -9.99 -9.02 -20.29
N GLY A 339 -9.84 -10.38 -20.35
CA GLY A 339 -10.88 -11.38 -20.83
C GLY A 339 -10.52 -12.93 -20.81
N ARG A 340 -11.45 -13.93 -21.00
CA ARG A 340 -11.23 -15.43 -20.86
C ARG A 340 -11.60 -16.28 -22.15
N GLU A 341 -11.12 -17.52 -22.45
CA GLU A 341 -9.98 -18.33 -21.94
C GLU A 341 -8.79 -17.44 -21.62
N VAL A 342 -7.84 -17.89 -20.79
CA VAL A 342 -6.76 -17.02 -20.29
C VAL A 342 -5.65 -16.74 -21.33
N LEU A 343 -6.06 -16.54 -22.58
CA LEU A 343 -5.57 -15.48 -23.44
C LEU A 343 -5.75 -14.13 -22.72
N LEU A 344 -4.70 -13.62 -22.10
CA LEU A 344 -4.70 -12.26 -21.58
C LEU A 344 -4.28 -11.33 -22.70
N ASP A 345 -5.29 -10.78 -23.37
CA ASP A 345 -5.12 -9.78 -24.42
C ASP A 345 -5.13 -8.38 -23.81
N ALA A 346 -3.97 -7.72 -23.87
CA ALA A 346 -3.76 -6.32 -23.49
C ALA A 346 -3.42 -5.45 -24.72
N SER A 347 -3.60 -5.95 -25.96
CA SER A 347 -3.24 -5.23 -27.20
C SER A 347 -4.03 -3.93 -27.42
N GLN A 348 -5.13 -3.72 -26.70
CA GLN A 348 -5.89 -2.47 -26.65
C GLN A 348 -5.42 -1.49 -25.55
N SER A 349 -4.33 -1.79 -24.85
CA SER A 349 -3.66 -0.81 -23.98
C SER A 349 -3.12 0.33 -24.84
N TYR A 350 -3.19 1.55 -24.32
CA TYR A 350 -2.71 2.74 -25.00
C TYR A 350 -2.05 3.68 -24.01
N ASP A 351 -1.13 4.49 -24.54
CA ASP A 351 -0.60 5.66 -23.87
C ASP A 351 -1.39 6.92 -24.32
N PRO A 352 -1.80 7.83 -23.41
CA PRO A 352 -2.61 8.99 -23.77
C PRO A 352 -1.84 10.10 -24.49
N ASP A 353 -0.51 10.16 -24.35
CA ASP A 353 0.35 11.11 -25.06
C ASP A 353 0.89 10.54 -26.39
N GLY A 354 0.84 9.22 -26.54
CA GLY A 354 1.08 8.48 -27.79
C GLY A 354 2.37 7.65 -27.78
N ASP A 355 2.98 7.46 -26.61
CA ASP A 355 4.25 6.76 -26.44
C ASP A 355 4.14 5.23 -26.66
N GLU A 356 5.27 4.58 -26.95
CA GLU A 356 5.30 3.14 -27.23
C GLU A 356 5.27 2.31 -25.94
N LEU A 357 4.35 1.34 -25.86
CA LEU A 357 4.18 0.49 -24.69
C LEU A 357 5.01 -0.80 -24.75
N THR A 358 5.75 -1.06 -23.67
CA THR A 358 6.42 -2.34 -23.38
C THR A 358 5.55 -3.20 -22.46
N PHE A 359 5.31 -4.46 -22.86
CA PHE A 359 4.44 -5.41 -22.15
C PHE A 359 5.29 -6.46 -21.42
N THR A 360 5.30 -6.42 -20.09
CA THR A 360 6.03 -7.40 -19.25
C THR A 360 5.05 -8.19 -18.39
N TRP A 361 5.14 -9.52 -18.43
CA TRP A 361 4.34 -10.41 -17.59
C TRP A 361 5.21 -11.11 -16.56
N PHE A 362 4.79 -11.10 -15.29
CA PHE A 362 5.46 -11.87 -14.23
C PHE A 362 4.44 -12.49 -13.26
N PHE A 363 4.76 -13.69 -12.79
CA PHE A 363 3.98 -14.37 -11.76
C PHE A 363 4.43 -13.89 -10.38
N TYR A 364 3.52 -13.25 -9.63
CA TYR A 364 3.78 -12.79 -8.27
C TYR A 364 3.54 -13.97 -7.32
N LYS A 365 4.52 -14.88 -7.25
CA LYS A 365 4.42 -16.19 -6.60
C LYS A 365 4.18 -16.07 -5.09
N GLU A 366 4.75 -15.05 -4.47
CA GLU A 366 4.77 -14.83 -3.01
C GLU A 366 3.39 -14.53 -2.41
N VAL A 367 2.37 -14.24 -3.23
CA VAL A 367 1.01 -13.88 -2.78
C VAL A 367 -0.01 -14.99 -3.03
N THR A 368 0.39 -16.08 -3.69
CA THR A 368 -0.46 -17.27 -3.91
C THR A 368 -0.53 -18.19 -2.67
N SER A 369 0.39 -18.04 -1.72
CA SER A 369 0.38 -18.73 -0.42
C SER A 369 0.84 -17.81 0.70
N ALA A 370 0.28 -17.95 1.89
CA ALA A 370 0.63 -17.17 3.08
C ALA A 370 1.82 -17.74 3.88
N GLN A 371 2.46 -18.81 3.38
CA GLN A 371 3.53 -19.54 4.08
C GLN A 371 4.92 -19.23 3.50
N GLN A 372 5.98 -19.46 4.27
CA GLN A 372 7.34 -19.04 3.87
C GLN A 372 8.01 -19.96 2.83
N ASP A 373 7.53 -21.19 2.64
CA ASP A 373 8.10 -22.18 1.72
C ASP A 373 7.47 -22.17 0.31
N ILE A 374 7.24 -20.97 -0.23
CA ILE A 374 6.53 -20.77 -1.50
C ILE A 374 7.12 -21.54 -2.69
N GLN A 375 8.44 -21.78 -2.72
CA GLN A 375 9.07 -22.52 -3.83
C GLN A 375 8.62 -23.98 -3.92
N TRP A 376 8.29 -24.60 -2.77
CA TRP A 376 7.88 -26.02 -2.66
C TRP A 376 6.35 -26.22 -2.65
N ILE A 377 5.62 -25.13 -2.42
CA ILE A 377 4.16 -25.12 -2.18
C ILE A 377 3.38 -24.61 -3.40
N VAL A 378 3.94 -23.64 -4.14
CA VAL A 378 3.29 -23.00 -5.27
C VAL A 378 3.96 -23.49 -6.57
N PRO A 379 3.24 -24.17 -7.48
CA PRO A 379 3.80 -24.56 -8.77
C PRO A 379 4.08 -23.32 -9.64
N ASP A 380 5.09 -23.40 -10.51
CA ASP A 380 5.40 -22.32 -11.42
C ASP A 380 4.35 -22.20 -12.53
N LEU A 381 3.85 -20.98 -12.74
CA LEU A 381 2.89 -20.68 -13.79
C LEU A 381 3.63 -20.51 -15.13
N GLN A 382 3.22 -21.26 -16.15
CA GLN A 382 3.78 -21.13 -17.51
C GLN A 382 2.81 -20.41 -18.44
N TRP A 383 3.33 -19.66 -19.41
CA TRP A 383 2.53 -19.06 -20.47
C TRP A 383 3.31 -18.97 -21.78
N ASP A 384 2.60 -19.02 -22.90
CA ASP A 384 3.16 -18.78 -24.23
C ASP A 384 2.80 -17.35 -24.67
N VAL A 385 3.73 -16.62 -25.28
CA VAL A 385 3.40 -15.36 -25.98
C VAL A 385 2.65 -15.71 -27.26
N VAL A 386 1.49 -15.08 -27.48
CA VAL A 386 0.70 -15.26 -28.69
C VAL A 386 1.13 -14.20 -29.70
N GLU A 387 2.02 -14.58 -30.61
CA GLU A 387 2.49 -13.72 -31.69
C GLU A 387 1.35 -13.47 -32.71
N ASP A 388 1.02 -12.20 -32.95
CA ASP A 388 0.05 -11.72 -33.93
C ASP A 388 0.64 -10.46 -34.59
N ALA A 389 0.79 -10.48 -35.92
CA ALA A 389 1.44 -9.39 -36.67
C ALA A 389 0.66 -8.07 -36.63
N GLN A 390 -0.59 -8.05 -36.13
CA GLN A 390 -1.39 -6.84 -35.93
C GLN A 390 -1.34 -6.31 -34.49
N LYS A 391 -0.61 -6.94 -33.58
CA LYS A 391 -0.58 -6.60 -32.14
C LYS A 391 0.85 -6.38 -31.63
N PRO A 392 1.05 -5.55 -30.60
CA PRO A 392 2.36 -5.40 -29.97
C PRO A 392 2.84 -6.73 -29.37
N ARG A 393 4.13 -7.02 -29.53
CA ARG A 393 4.72 -8.26 -29.00
C ARG A 393 4.60 -8.32 -27.48
N GLY A 394 4.22 -9.48 -26.93
CA GLY A 394 4.00 -9.66 -25.49
C GLY A 394 2.67 -9.10 -24.98
N SER A 395 1.91 -8.34 -25.77
CA SER A 395 0.59 -7.84 -25.37
C SER A 395 -0.47 -8.94 -25.22
N VAL A 396 -0.25 -10.12 -25.81
CA VAL A 396 -1.14 -11.27 -25.68
C VAL A 396 -0.35 -12.48 -25.18
N ILE A 397 -0.79 -13.09 -24.08
CA ILE A 397 -0.22 -14.35 -23.56
C ILE A 397 -1.31 -15.40 -23.34
N ARG A 398 -0.98 -16.68 -23.52
CA ARG A 398 -1.84 -17.83 -23.22
C ARG A 398 -1.30 -18.53 -21.97
N VAL A 399 -2.00 -18.39 -20.84
CA VAL A 399 -1.59 -18.99 -19.56
C VAL A 399 -1.97 -20.48 -19.51
N LYS A 400 -1.02 -21.31 -19.10
CA LYS A 400 -1.21 -22.75 -18.82
C LYS A 400 -1.45 -22.91 -17.32
N ILE A 401 -2.67 -23.34 -16.94
CA ILE A 401 -3.01 -23.61 -15.55
C ILE A 401 -2.44 -24.99 -15.16
N PRO A 402 -1.72 -25.12 -14.02
CA PRO A 402 -1.24 -26.40 -13.50
C PRO A 402 -2.38 -27.41 -13.27
N PRO A 403 -2.11 -28.72 -13.34
CA PRO A 403 -3.15 -29.74 -13.14
C PRO A 403 -3.69 -29.73 -11.69
N PRO A 404 -4.93 -30.24 -11.46
CA PRO A 404 -5.55 -30.22 -10.13
C PRO A 404 -4.71 -30.85 -9.00
N ALA A 405 -3.90 -31.87 -9.30
CA ALA A 405 -3.02 -32.52 -8.34
C ALA A 405 -1.94 -31.59 -7.74
N GLU A 406 -1.56 -30.53 -8.45
CA GLU A 406 -0.54 -29.57 -8.02
C GLU A 406 -1.15 -28.31 -7.39
N CYS A 407 -2.33 -27.88 -7.86
CA CYS A 407 -2.92 -26.59 -7.50
C CYS A 407 -4.27 -26.65 -6.76
N ALA A 408 -4.88 -27.83 -6.61
CA ALA A 408 -6.22 -28.01 -6.02
C ALA A 408 -6.29 -29.22 -5.08
N VAL A 409 -5.23 -29.43 -4.30
CA VAL A 409 -5.10 -30.45 -3.25
C VAL A 409 -4.62 -29.80 -1.95
N ASP A 410 -5.20 -30.18 -0.82
CA ASP A 410 -4.71 -29.82 0.51
C ASP A 410 -3.36 -30.52 0.78
N LEU A 411 -2.37 -29.71 1.14
CA LEU A 411 -0.98 -30.16 1.25
C LEU A 411 -0.74 -31.13 2.41
N VAL A 412 -1.56 -31.08 3.47
CA VAL A 412 -1.36 -31.83 4.71
C VAL A 412 -2.11 -33.16 4.68
N ASN A 413 -3.36 -33.14 4.22
CA ASN A 413 -4.22 -34.34 4.20
C ASN A 413 -4.37 -34.99 2.82
N GLY A 414 -3.80 -34.40 1.77
CA GLY A 414 -3.77 -34.96 0.42
C GLY A 414 -5.12 -35.07 -0.27
N GLN A 415 -6.17 -34.41 0.27
CA GLN A 415 -7.51 -34.40 -0.32
C GLN A 415 -7.62 -33.33 -1.41
N ALA A 416 -8.32 -33.65 -2.49
CA ALA A 416 -8.70 -32.64 -3.47
C ALA A 416 -9.66 -31.63 -2.85
N VAL A 417 -9.53 -30.36 -3.22
CA VAL A 417 -10.38 -29.26 -2.74
C VAL A 417 -11.11 -28.61 -3.92
N GLU A 418 -12.41 -28.31 -3.76
CA GLU A 418 -13.22 -27.70 -4.83
C GLU A 418 -12.67 -26.34 -5.30
N LYS A 419 -12.03 -25.60 -4.38
CA LYS A 419 -11.40 -24.31 -4.61
C LYS A 419 -9.90 -24.43 -4.29
N GLY A 420 -9.06 -24.42 -5.32
CA GLY A 420 -7.62 -24.54 -5.18
C GLY A 420 -6.92 -23.20 -4.95
N GLN A 421 -5.63 -23.17 -5.26
CA GLN A 421 -4.78 -21.98 -5.22
C GLN A 421 -5.28 -20.88 -6.17
N ALA A 422 -5.02 -19.63 -5.79
CA ALA A 422 -5.23 -18.48 -6.66
C ALA A 422 -3.89 -18.00 -7.20
N PHE A 423 -3.70 -18.04 -8.53
CA PHE A 423 -2.46 -17.57 -9.16
C PHE A 423 -2.55 -16.08 -9.49
N HIS A 424 -1.56 -15.30 -9.07
CA HIS A 424 -1.53 -13.85 -9.23
C HIS A 424 -0.54 -13.45 -10.32
N LEU A 425 -1.04 -13.31 -11.54
CA LEU A 425 -0.25 -12.91 -12.69
C LEU A 425 -0.36 -11.40 -12.89
N ILE A 426 0.77 -10.71 -12.96
CA ILE A 426 0.84 -9.26 -13.15
C ILE A 426 1.26 -8.96 -14.58
N LEU A 427 0.46 -8.15 -15.27
CA LEU A 427 0.94 -7.34 -16.38
C LEU A 427 1.55 -6.06 -15.81
N GLN A 428 2.77 -5.76 -16.21
CA GLN A 428 3.39 -4.44 -16.13
C GLN A 428 3.40 -3.84 -17.54
N LEU A 429 2.83 -2.65 -17.68
CA LEU A 429 2.99 -1.79 -18.85
C LEU A 429 3.94 -0.67 -18.48
N GLN A 430 4.95 -0.43 -19.32
CA GLN A 430 5.84 0.73 -19.21
C GLN A 430 5.90 1.43 -20.57
N ASP A 431 5.78 2.75 -20.59
CA ASP A 431 5.93 3.55 -21.82
C ASP A 431 7.41 3.79 -22.19
N ASN A 432 7.66 4.62 -23.21
CA ASN A 432 8.99 5.13 -23.54
C ASN A 432 9.15 6.64 -23.29
N GLY A 433 8.30 7.21 -22.45
CA GLY A 433 8.29 8.62 -22.05
C GLY A 433 9.47 8.99 -21.13
N VAL A 434 9.49 10.26 -20.69
CA VAL A 434 10.55 10.80 -19.82
C VAL A 434 9.95 11.69 -18.70
N PRO A 435 9.93 11.23 -17.43
CA PRO A 435 10.27 9.87 -16.98
C PRO A 435 9.29 8.82 -17.52
N ARG A 436 9.63 7.54 -17.39
CA ARG A 436 8.78 6.45 -17.90
C ARG A 436 7.64 6.13 -16.94
N MET A 437 6.39 6.18 -17.37
CA MET A 437 5.28 5.75 -16.53
C MET A 437 5.15 4.24 -16.52
N THR A 438 4.71 3.70 -15.38
CA THR A 438 4.48 2.27 -15.20
C THR A 438 3.13 2.02 -14.54
N THR A 439 2.28 1.24 -15.20
CA THR A 439 0.96 0.83 -14.69
C THR A 439 0.82 -0.68 -14.72
N TYR A 440 -0.05 -1.24 -13.87
CA TYR A 440 -0.20 -2.68 -13.73
C TYR A 440 -1.62 -3.17 -14.00
N LYS A 441 -1.72 -4.46 -14.35
CA LYS A 441 -2.97 -5.19 -14.21
C LYS A 441 -2.75 -6.55 -13.56
N ARG A 442 -3.15 -6.67 -12.29
CA ARG A 442 -3.30 -7.96 -11.64
C ARG A 442 -4.41 -8.77 -12.28
N VAL A 443 -4.11 -10.02 -12.62
CA VAL A 443 -5.07 -11.06 -13.00
C VAL A 443 -4.97 -12.17 -11.98
N ILE A 444 -6.06 -12.35 -11.23
CA ILE A 444 -6.19 -13.43 -10.24
C ILE A 444 -6.90 -14.60 -10.92
N LEU A 445 -6.19 -15.71 -11.04
CA LEU A 445 -6.67 -16.96 -11.62
C LEU A 445 -6.95 -17.95 -10.49
N GLN A 446 -8.16 -17.86 -9.95
CA GLN A 446 -8.67 -18.82 -8.98
C GLN A 446 -8.87 -20.17 -9.67
N THR A 447 -8.14 -21.22 -9.25
CA THR A 447 -8.40 -22.58 -9.73
C THR A 447 -9.63 -23.16 -9.04
N THR A 448 -10.39 -23.95 -9.78
CA THR A 448 -11.59 -24.65 -9.31
C THR A 448 -11.55 -26.09 -9.80
N ASN A 449 -11.82 -27.03 -8.90
CA ASN A 449 -11.75 -28.47 -9.13
C ASN A 449 -13.09 -29.11 -8.70
N PRO A 450 -14.20 -28.83 -9.41
CA PRO A 450 -15.54 -29.28 -9.03
C PRO A 450 -15.71 -30.80 -9.12
N GLU A 451 -14.78 -31.49 -9.80
CA GLU A 451 -14.74 -32.96 -9.91
C GLU A 451 -13.80 -33.62 -8.88
N LEU A 452 -13.19 -32.83 -7.98
CA LEU A 452 -12.30 -33.29 -6.90
C LEU A 452 -11.16 -34.21 -7.38
N LEU A 453 -10.57 -33.87 -8.53
CA LEU A 453 -9.48 -34.61 -9.16
C LEU A 453 -8.13 -34.37 -8.46
N GLY A 454 -7.20 -35.33 -8.57
CA GLY A 454 -5.81 -35.17 -8.14
C GLY A 454 -5.51 -35.46 -6.66
N GLY A 455 -6.54 -35.66 -5.83
CA GLY A 455 -6.35 -36.08 -4.43
C GLY A 455 -5.67 -37.44 -4.32
N THR A 456 -4.68 -37.56 -3.44
CA THR A 456 -3.91 -38.81 -3.22
C THR A 456 -4.47 -39.66 -2.09
N GLY A 457 -5.29 -39.07 -1.21
CA GLY A 457 -5.83 -39.73 -0.02
C GLY A 457 -4.80 -40.06 1.07
N LYS A 458 -3.54 -39.65 0.91
CA LYS A 458 -2.50 -39.78 1.93
C LYS A 458 -2.61 -38.64 2.93
N VAL A 459 -2.98 -38.99 4.16
CA VAL A 459 -2.92 -38.06 5.30
C VAL A 459 -1.53 -38.14 5.91
N PHE A 460 -0.81 -37.02 5.92
CA PHE A 460 0.46 -36.89 6.63
C PHE A 460 0.21 -36.46 8.07
N SER A 461 1.01 -36.97 9.01
CA SER A 461 0.91 -36.64 10.44
C SER A 461 1.68 -35.37 10.79
N THR A 462 2.67 -35.00 9.99
CA THR A 462 3.45 -33.76 10.14
C THR A 462 3.73 -33.09 8.78
N PHE A 463 4.01 -31.78 8.79
CA PHE A 463 4.48 -31.07 7.60
C PHE A 463 5.83 -31.60 7.09
N THR A 464 6.69 -32.10 7.98
CA THR A 464 7.97 -32.72 7.60
C THR A 464 7.76 -33.90 6.65
N GLU A 465 6.82 -34.80 6.95
CA GLU A 465 6.49 -35.93 6.07
C GLU A 465 5.94 -35.48 4.71
N VAL A 466 5.22 -34.35 4.66
CA VAL A 466 4.75 -33.75 3.38
C VAL A 466 5.94 -33.36 2.51
N VAL A 467 6.91 -32.64 3.08
CA VAL A 467 8.09 -32.14 2.34
C VAL A 467 9.01 -33.29 1.92
N GLU A 468 9.29 -34.23 2.82
CA GLU A 468 10.06 -35.45 2.50
C GLU A 468 9.40 -36.27 1.38
N SER A 469 8.07 -36.33 1.33
CA SER A 469 7.35 -37.07 0.28
C SER A 469 7.44 -36.46 -1.13
N ARG A 470 7.85 -35.18 -1.24
CA ARG A 470 8.03 -34.47 -2.51
C ARG A 470 9.44 -34.59 -3.09
N GLY A 471 10.42 -34.99 -2.27
CA GLY A 471 11.82 -35.16 -2.70
C GLY A 471 12.62 -33.86 -2.82
N ASP A 472 12.16 -32.80 -2.14
CA ASP A 472 12.72 -31.44 -2.19
C ASP A 472 13.78 -31.15 -1.10
N ILE A 473 14.21 -32.18 -0.34
CA ILE A 473 15.29 -32.17 0.67
C ILE A 473 16.17 -33.42 0.51
#